data_AF-A0A836RFI8-F1
#
_entry.id   AF-A0A836RFI8-F1
#
_cell.length_a   1.000
_cell.length_b   1.000
_cell.length_c   1.000
_cell.angle_alpha   90.00
_cell.angle_beta   90.00
_cell.angle_gamma   90.00
#
_symmetry.space_group_name_H-M   'P 1'
#
loop_
_entity.id
_entity.type
_entity.pdbx_description
1 polymer ?
#
loop_
_entity_poly.entity_id
_entity_poly.type
_entity_poly.pdbx_seq_one_letter_code
_entity_poly.pdbx_strand_id
1 'polypeptide(L)'
;MKKLVFFLFFTLLFACDKSSLQKAYNDYYKYQQKYISAILDKNKQKQIEILKKLIECGKFLKISIDKYKVQLEKLSQTNKTYKKSNAKARKTKYIKIISYSPIKIKIPDNKIKVFTIKNKNSYKKVFDIPNAIVAKFVKKNLNGITLRIAQFNKKTVRVVLSSNKKFKTNYQIKNNILIINTDNSKKPNITHSKKITPIVQKPKIYKKSKVIVIDPGHGGKDPGGVGLNKRYEKIAVLKISKYLKNYLVKKGYKVYLTRDKDIFIPLKKRTHFANLKKAD
;
A
#
# COMPACT_ATOMS: atom_id res chain seq x y z
N MET A 1 -28.65 -8.32 -60.65
CA MET A 1 -27.89 -8.69 -59.43
C MET A 1 -26.79 -7.67 -59.17
N LYS A 2 -27.01 -6.68 -58.29
CA LYS A 2 -25.95 -5.77 -57.81
C LYS A 2 -25.75 -6.04 -56.32
N LYS A 3 -24.63 -6.68 -55.97
CA LYS A 3 -24.24 -6.92 -54.58
C LYS A 3 -23.84 -5.58 -53.95
N LEU A 4 -24.72 -5.02 -53.14
CA LEU A 4 -24.41 -3.88 -52.28
C LEU A 4 -23.57 -4.41 -51.11
N VAL A 5 -22.25 -4.25 -51.22
CA VAL A 5 -21.31 -4.55 -50.13
C VAL A 5 -21.46 -3.45 -49.08
N PHE A 6 -22.26 -3.73 -48.04
CA PHE A 6 -22.35 -2.87 -46.87
C PHE A 6 -21.04 -3.01 -46.09
N PHE A 7 -20.11 -2.08 -46.30
CA PHE A 7 -18.89 -1.97 -45.52
C PHE A 7 -19.29 -1.68 -44.08
N LEU A 8 -19.19 -2.70 -43.23
CA LEU A 8 -19.31 -2.56 -41.78
C LEU A 8 -18.11 -1.71 -41.32
N PHE A 9 -18.28 -0.38 -41.31
CA PHE A 9 -17.39 0.54 -40.62
C PHE A 9 -17.60 0.33 -39.12
N PHE A 10 -17.08 -0.80 -38.61
CA PHE A 10 -17.00 -1.05 -37.18
C PHE A 10 -16.00 -0.03 -36.64
N THR A 11 -16.53 1.12 -36.22
CA THR A 11 -15.78 2.20 -35.60
C THR A 11 -14.82 1.59 -34.58
N LEU A 12 -13.51 1.83 -34.80
CA LEU A 12 -12.45 1.64 -33.81
C LEU A 12 -12.74 2.54 -32.61
N LEU A 13 -13.71 2.15 -31.78
CA LEU A 13 -13.99 2.84 -30.55
C LEU A 13 -12.90 2.42 -29.55
N PHE A 14 -12.00 3.38 -29.31
CA PHE A 14 -11.06 3.45 -28.17
C PHE A 14 -9.68 2.79 -28.34
N ALA A 15 -9.03 2.97 -29.50
CA ALA A 15 -7.57 2.93 -29.54
C ALA A 15 -6.98 4.27 -29.04
N CYS A 16 -5.69 4.32 -28.74
CA CYS A 16 -5.01 5.58 -28.45
C CYS A 16 -4.99 6.47 -29.70
N ASP A 17 -5.43 7.73 -29.62
CA ASP A 17 -5.26 8.68 -30.73
C ASP A 17 -3.78 9.08 -30.87
N LYS A 18 -3.13 8.54 -31.91
CA LYS A 18 -1.72 8.75 -32.24
C LYS A 18 -1.52 9.84 -33.31
N SER A 19 -2.57 10.57 -33.69
CA SER A 19 -2.48 11.63 -34.71
C SER A 19 -1.63 12.81 -34.25
N SER A 20 -1.48 13.04 -32.94
CA SER A 20 -0.50 13.97 -32.39
C SER A 20 -0.05 13.56 -31.00
N LEU A 21 1.11 14.06 -30.58
CA LEU A 21 1.64 13.83 -29.23
C LEU A 21 0.66 14.33 -28.16
N GLN A 22 0.04 15.49 -28.38
CA GLN A 22 -0.92 16.09 -27.45
C GLN A 22 -2.18 15.23 -27.28
N LYS A 23 -2.72 14.69 -28.38
CA LYS A 23 -3.90 13.82 -28.35
C LYS A 23 -3.58 12.49 -27.66
N ALA A 24 -2.42 11.91 -27.93
CA ALA A 24 -1.95 10.70 -27.27
C ALA A 24 -1.75 10.90 -25.75
N TYR A 25 -1.23 12.05 -25.31
CA TYR A 25 -1.14 12.40 -23.89
C TYR A 25 -2.52 12.53 -23.23
N ASN A 26 -3.48 13.21 -23.90
CA ASN A 26 -4.84 13.35 -23.40
C ASN A 26 -5.51 11.99 -23.20
N ASP A 27 -5.39 11.10 -24.18
CA ASP A 27 -5.91 9.74 -24.11
C ASP A 27 -5.21 8.91 -23.03
N TYR A 28 -3.89 8.99 -22.93
CA TYR A 28 -3.14 8.32 -21.86
C TYR A 28 -3.67 8.71 -20.47
N TYR A 29 -3.88 10.01 -20.22
CA TYR A 29 -4.44 10.47 -18.94
C TYR A 29 -5.89 10.06 -18.72
N LYS A 30 -6.71 10.11 -19.78
CA LYS A 30 -8.10 9.64 -19.75
C LYS A 30 -8.15 8.16 -19.36
N TYR A 31 -7.27 7.33 -19.91
CA TYR A 31 -7.18 5.93 -19.55
C TYR A 31 -6.65 5.71 -18.12
N GLN A 32 -5.74 6.55 -17.60
CA GLN A 32 -5.35 6.47 -16.19
C GLN A 32 -6.52 6.70 -15.24
N GLN A 33 -7.39 7.68 -15.53
CA GLN A 33 -8.58 7.95 -14.71
C GLN A 33 -9.60 6.82 -14.81
N LYS A 34 -9.87 6.33 -16.02
CA LYS A 34 -10.75 5.17 -16.23
C LYS A 34 -10.22 3.93 -15.52
N TYR A 35 -8.91 3.74 -15.47
CA TYR A 35 -8.29 2.60 -14.79
C TYR A 35 -8.56 2.63 -13.28
N ILE A 36 -8.45 3.81 -12.66
CA ILE A 36 -8.77 4.02 -11.26
C ILE A 36 -10.25 3.70 -10.99
N SER A 37 -11.17 4.19 -11.83
CA SER A 37 -12.60 3.82 -11.73
C SER A 37 -12.80 2.30 -11.83
N ALA A 38 -12.17 1.63 -12.80
CA ALA A 38 -12.28 0.17 -12.94
C ALA A 38 -11.72 -0.62 -11.73
N ILE A 39 -10.73 -0.06 -11.01
CA ILE A 39 -10.25 -0.61 -9.73
C ILE A 39 -11.31 -0.44 -8.63
N LEU A 40 -11.89 0.77 -8.50
CA LEU A 40 -12.92 1.07 -7.50
C LEU A 40 -14.16 0.20 -7.68
N ASP A 41 -14.55 -0.04 -8.93
CA ASP A 41 -15.70 -0.87 -9.31
C ASP A 41 -15.39 -2.37 -9.24
N LYS A 42 -14.15 -2.76 -8.91
CA LYS A 42 -13.64 -4.15 -8.91
C LYS A 42 -13.88 -4.90 -10.24
N ASN A 43 -14.05 -4.18 -11.35
CA ASN A 43 -14.31 -4.77 -12.66
C ASN A 43 -13.00 -5.21 -13.35
N LYS A 44 -12.69 -6.51 -13.28
CA LYS A 44 -11.44 -7.07 -13.84
C LYS A 44 -11.34 -6.95 -15.36
N GLN A 45 -12.43 -7.18 -16.09
CA GLN A 45 -12.44 -7.09 -17.56
C GLN A 45 -12.12 -5.67 -18.01
N LYS A 46 -12.77 -4.68 -17.41
CA LYS A 46 -12.52 -3.25 -17.67
C LYS A 46 -11.10 -2.84 -17.28
N GLN A 47 -10.55 -3.38 -16.19
CA GLN A 47 -9.15 -3.16 -15.83
C GLN A 47 -8.18 -3.67 -16.91
N ILE A 48 -8.39 -4.89 -17.42
CA ILE A 48 -7.56 -5.50 -18.48
C ILE A 48 -7.65 -4.65 -19.77
N GLU A 49 -8.87 -4.29 -20.17
CA GLU A 49 -9.12 -3.47 -21.36
C GLU A 49 -8.38 -2.13 -21.29
N ILE A 50 -8.48 -1.43 -20.16
CA ILE A 50 -7.86 -0.11 -19.99
C ILE A 50 -6.34 -0.22 -19.88
N LEU A 51 -5.81 -1.27 -19.24
CA LEU A 51 -4.37 -1.50 -19.18
C LEU A 51 -3.75 -1.71 -20.57
N LYS A 52 -4.44 -2.40 -21.47
CA LYS A 52 -4.00 -2.54 -22.87
C LYS A 52 -3.89 -1.17 -23.55
N LYS A 53 -4.88 -0.29 -23.37
CA LYS A 53 -4.89 1.07 -23.93
C LYS A 53 -3.77 1.96 -23.34
N LEU A 54 -3.53 1.86 -22.03
CA LEU A 54 -2.42 2.56 -21.36
C LEU A 54 -1.04 2.14 -21.88
N ILE A 55 -0.85 0.84 -22.10
CA ILE A 55 0.39 0.29 -22.66
C ILE A 55 0.58 0.78 -24.09
N GLU A 56 -0.48 0.77 -24.90
CA GLU A 56 -0.46 1.24 -26.28
C GLU A 56 -0.07 2.73 -26.36
N CYS A 57 -0.75 3.60 -25.61
CA CYS A 57 -0.41 5.02 -25.55
C CYS A 57 1.00 5.24 -25.02
N GLY A 58 1.40 4.54 -23.96
CA GLY A 58 2.72 4.72 -23.34
C GLY A 58 3.87 4.34 -24.28
N LYS A 59 3.70 3.34 -25.16
CA LYS A 59 4.68 3.01 -26.21
C LYS A 59 4.88 4.17 -27.18
N PHE A 60 3.79 4.76 -27.67
CA PHE A 60 3.84 5.89 -28.61
C PHE A 60 4.51 7.13 -27.96
N LEU A 61 4.17 7.41 -26.71
CA LEU A 61 4.70 8.53 -25.94
C LEU A 61 6.13 8.31 -25.40
N LYS A 62 6.74 7.13 -25.62
CA LYS A 62 8.04 6.72 -25.05
C LYS A 62 8.10 6.82 -23.50
N ILE A 63 6.98 6.54 -22.82
CA ILE A 63 6.88 6.54 -21.36
C ILE A 63 7.07 5.10 -20.84
N SER A 64 7.65 4.92 -19.65
CA SER A 64 7.76 3.59 -19.04
C SER A 64 6.38 2.95 -18.81
N ILE A 65 6.19 1.77 -19.40
CA ILE A 65 4.95 0.97 -19.35
C ILE A 65 5.09 -0.28 -18.48
N ASP A 66 6.23 -0.50 -17.84
CA ASP A 66 6.56 -1.74 -17.13
C ASP A 66 5.57 -2.04 -16.01
N LYS A 67 5.15 -0.98 -15.30
CA LYS A 67 4.12 -1.06 -14.26
C LYS A 67 2.81 -1.64 -14.80
N TYR A 68 2.34 -1.18 -15.95
CA TYR A 68 1.07 -1.62 -16.53
C TYR A 68 1.17 -3.01 -17.15
N LYS A 69 2.30 -3.36 -17.76
CA LYS A 69 2.57 -4.73 -18.27
C LYS A 69 2.48 -5.76 -17.15
N VAL A 70 3.19 -5.54 -16.04
CA VAL A 70 3.16 -6.42 -14.86
C VAL A 70 1.74 -6.54 -14.29
N GLN A 71 0.96 -5.46 -14.31
CA GLN A 71 -0.40 -5.45 -13.79
C GLN A 71 -1.39 -6.18 -14.73
N LEU A 72 -1.21 -6.04 -16.04
CA LEU A 72 -1.99 -6.75 -17.05
C LEU A 72 -1.71 -8.26 -17.01
N GLU A 73 -0.45 -8.66 -16.87
CA GLU A 73 -0.04 -10.06 -16.72
C GLU A 73 -0.71 -10.69 -15.50
N LYS A 74 -0.67 -10.03 -14.34
CA LYS A 74 -1.31 -10.53 -13.10
C LYS A 74 -2.82 -10.69 -13.23
N LEU A 75 -3.49 -9.82 -13.99
CA LEU A 75 -4.94 -9.88 -14.19
C LEU A 75 -5.34 -10.89 -15.27
N SER A 76 -4.45 -11.16 -16.24
CA SER A 76 -4.70 -12.08 -17.36
C SER A 76 -4.28 -13.53 -17.04
N GLN A 77 -3.50 -13.75 -15.98
CA GLN A 77 -3.06 -15.08 -15.51
C GLN A 77 -4.14 -15.85 -14.72
N THR A 78 -5.34 -15.96 -15.30
CA THR A 78 -6.27 -17.04 -14.99
C THR A 78 -6.20 -18.02 -16.17
N ASN A 79 -5.67 -19.22 -15.91
CA ASN A 79 -5.48 -20.33 -16.87
C ASN A 79 -4.27 -20.20 -17.82
N LYS A 80 -3.07 -20.45 -17.30
CA LYS A 80 -2.03 -21.18 -18.06
C LYS A 80 -0.98 -21.76 -17.11
N THR A 81 -0.86 -23.08 -17.17
CA THR A 81 0.15 -23.92 -16.55
C THR A 81 1.55 -23.41 -16.87
N TYR A 82 2.39 -23.33 -15.84
CA TYR A 82 3.72 -22.72 -15.87
C TYR A 82 4.70 -23.49 -16.78
N LYS A 83 5.25 -22.83 -17.80
CA LYS A 83 6.64 -23.07 -18.23
C LYS A 83 7.49 -21.85 -17.87
N LYS A 84 8.51 -22.11 -17.05
CA LYS A 84 9.36 -21.14 -16.37
C LYS A 84 10.50 -20.74 -17.32
N SER A 85 10.48 -19.53 -17.87
CA SER A 85 11.67 -18.96 -18.51
C SER A 85 12.53 -18.25 -17.47
N ASN A 86 13.84 -18.53 -17.52
CA ASN A 86 14.84 -18.07 -16.56
C ASN A 86 15.11 -16.56 -16.69
N ALA A 87 14.28 -15.72 -16.09
CA ALA A 87 14.65 -14.36 -15.77
C ALA A 87 15.40 -14.34 -14.43
N LYS A 88 16.70 -13.99 -14.42
CA LYS A 88 17.46 -13.75 -13.18
C LYS A 88 16.71 -12.74 -12.32
N ALA A 89 16.09 -13.21 -11.24
CA ALA A 89 15.24 -12.41 -10.38
C ALA A 89 16.04 -11.25 -9.77
N ARG A 90 15.70 -10.01 -10.12
CA ARG A 90 16.21 -8.83 -9.40
C ARG A 90 15.78 -8.96 -7.94
N LYS A 91 16.74 -9.20 -7.02
CA LYS A 91 16.48 -9.34 -5.58
C LYS A 91 15.85 -8.04 -5.06
N THR A 92 14.59 -8.09 -4.67
CA THR A 92 13.90 -6.94 -4.07
C THR A 92 14.48 -6.67 -2.68
N LYS A 93 14.96 -5.44 -2.42
CA LYS A 93 15.44 -5.01 -1.09
C LYS A 93 14.32 -4.98 -0.02
N TYR A 94 13.06 -5.07 -0.42
CA TYR A 94 11.94 -5.00 0.51
C TYR A 94 11.75 -6.28 1.31
N ILE A 95 11.54 -6.13 2.63
CA ILE A 95 11.09 -7.24 3.46
C ILE A 95 9.60 -7.49 3.29
N LYS A 96 9.18 -8.75 3.39
CA LYS A 96 7.76 -9.13 3.37
C LYS A 96 7.44 -10.04 4.54
N ILE A 97 6.50 -9.62 5.38
CA ILE A 97 6.00 -10.43 6.48
C ILE A 97 5.07 -11.51 5.91
N ILE A 98 5.33 -12.76 6.24
CA ILE A 98 4.57 -13.94 5.78
C ILE A 98 3.58 -14.40 6.86
N SER A 99 4.04 -14.54 8.11
CA SER A 99 3.22 -14.96 9.25
C SER A 99 3.73 -14.36 10.56
N TYR A 100 2.89 -14.34 11.59
CA TYR A 100 3.22 -13.84 12.93
C TYR A 100 3.34 -14.94 14.00
N SER A 101 2.96 -16.17 13.68
CA SER A 101 3.13 -17.34 14.56
C SER A 101 3.35 -18.59 13.70
N PRO A 102 4.59 -19.10 13.58
CA PRO A 102 5.83 -18.42 13.97
C PRO A 102 6.06 -17.16 13.12
N ILE A 103 6.93 -16.26 13.56
CA ILE A 103 7.20 -15.00 12.85
C ILE A 103 8.05 -15.33 11.63
N LYS A 104 7.49 -15.18 10.42
CA LYS A 104 8.19 -15.45 9.16
C LYS A 104 8.33 -14.16 8.37
N ILE A 105 9.56 -13.78 8.05
CA ILE A 105 9.88 -12.55 7.31
C ILE A 105 10.76 -12.92 6.13
N LYS A 106 10.30 -12.65 4.91
CA LYS A 106 11.13 -12.72 3.70
C LYS A 106 12.13 -11.57 3.73
N ILE A 107 13.41 -11.90 3.62
CA ILE A 107 14.54 -10.98 3.68
C ILE A 107 15.31 -10.99 2.34
N PRO A 108 15.97 -9.88 1.95
CA PRO A 108 16.70 -9.81 0.68
C PRO A 108 18.00 -10.64 0.68
N ASP A 109 18.60 -10.83 1.85
CA ASP A 109 19.86 -11.53 2.07
C ASP A 109 19.80 -12.28 3.41
N ASN A 110 20.54 -13.39 3.52
CA ASN A 110 20.62 -14.20 4.74
C ASN A 110 21.56 -13.60 5.79
N LYS A 111 22.36 -12.60 5.40
CA LYS A 111 23.22 -11.84 6.33
C LYS A 111 22.34 -11.00 7.25
N ILE A 112 22.32 -11.33 8.54
CA ILE A 112 21.65 -10.53 9.59
C ILE A 112 22.57 -10.38 10.80
N LYS A 113 22.35 -9.33 11.60
CA LYS A 113 22.99 -9.18 12.92
C LYS A 113 21.94 -9.40 14.00
N VAL A 114 22.23 -10.27 14.96
CA VAL A 114 21.29 -10.62 16.05
C VAL A 114 21.96 -10.34 17.39
N PHE A 115 21.27 -9.60 18.26
CA PHE A 115 21.78 -9.27 19.59
C PHE A 115 20.64 -9.06 20.59
N THR A 116 20.99 -8.99 21.86
CA THR A 116 20.04 -8.83 22.97
C THR A 116 20.36 -7.53 23.69
N ILE A 117 19.33 -6.73 24.01
CA ILE A 117 19.45 -5.57 24.89
C ILE A 117 18.65 -5.88 26.17
N LYS A 118 19.29 -5.77 27.33
CA LYS A 118 18.68 -6.02 28.64
C LYS A 118 18.81 -4.78 29.53
N ASN A 119 17.68 -4.30 30.03
CA ASN A 119 17.59 -3.27 31.08
C ASN A 119 16.78 -3.85 32.26
N LYS A 120 16.82 -3.20 33.44
CA LYS A 120 16.15 -3.67 34.68
C LYS A 120 14.74 -4.27 34.45
N ASN A 121 13.90 -3.62 33.63
CA ASN A 121 12.52 -4.07 33.31
C ASN A 121 12.24 -4.28 31.81
N SER A 122 13.26 -4.54 30.99
CA SER A 122 13.06 -4.70 29.53
C SER A 122 14.04 -5.69 28.92
N TYR A 123 13.51 -6.76 28.36
CA TYR A 123 14.23 -7.71 27.52
C TYR A 123 13.89 -7.46 26.06
N LYS A 124 14.91 -7.20 25.22
CA LYS A 124 14.75 -7.01 23.78
C LYS A 124 15.66 -7.96 23.01
N LYS A 125 15.09 -8.73 22.08
CA LYS A 125 15.82 -9.47 21.05
C LYS A 125 15.73 -8.68 19.74
N VAL A 126 16.88 -8.36 19.16
CA VAL A 126 16.98 -7.48 17.98
C VAL A 126 17.58 -8.26 16.82
N PHE A 127 16.97 -8.12 15.64
CA PHE A 127 17.44 -8.66 14.37
C PHE A 127 17.56 -7.51 13.36
N ASP A 128 18.80 -7.18 13.02
CA ASP A 128 19.12 -6.17 12.02
C ASP A 128 19.36 -6.83 10.68
N ILE A 129 18.57 -6.42 9.70
CA ILE A 129 18.60 -6.95 8.33
C ILE A 129 19.23 -5.86 7.46
N PRO A 130 20.52 -5.94 7.12
CA PRO A 130 21.19 -5.02 6.21
C PRO A 130 20.65 -5.15 4.78
N ASN A 131 20.86 -4.09 4.00
CA ASN A 131 20.38 -3.94 2.62
C ASN A 131 18.88 -4.17 2.44
N ALA A 132 18.10 -3.86 3.48
CA ALA A 132 16.67 -4.07 3.53
C ALA A 132 15.88 -2.76 3.65
N ILE A 133 14.67 -2.77 3.09
CA ILE A 133 13.70 -1.68 3.18
C ILE A 133 12.38 -2.24 3.72
N VAL A 134 11.75 -1.49 4.63
CA VAL A 134 10.38 -1.79 5.08
C VAL A 134 9.43 -0.72 4.59
N ALA A 135 8.32 -1.13 3.97
CA ALA A 135 7.35 -0.19 3.40
C ALA A 135 6.57 0.59 4.47
N LYS A 136 6.37 0.01 5.65
CA LYS A 136 5.66 0.62 6.77
C LYS A 136 6.15 0.10 8.11
N PHE A 137 6.05 0.94 9.12
CA PHE A 137 6.22 0.51 10.51
C PHE A 137 5.19 -0.57 10.88
N VAL A 138 5.64 -1.58 11.61
CA VAL A 138 4.78 -2.65 12.13
C VAL A 138 4.98 -2.77 13.63
N LYS A 139 3.89 -2.77 14.40
CA LYS A 139 3.87 -3.06 15.84
C LYS A 139 2.76 -4.07 16.12
N LYS A 140 3.08 -5.18 16.77
CA LYS A 140 2.09 -6.22 17.13
C LYS A 140 2.44 -6.86 18.47
N ASN A 141 1.42 -7.09 19.31
CA ASN A 141 1.58 -7.87 20.53
C ASN A 141 1.34 -9.36 20.22
N LEU A 142 2.28 -10.21 20.62
CA LEU A 142 2.32 -11.65 20.43
C LEU A 142 2.47 -12.28 21.82
N ASN A 143 1.34 -12.53 22.50
CA ASN A 143 1.28 -13.23 23.80
C ASN A 143 2.30 -12.70 24.83
N GLY A 144 2.30 -11.39 25.07
CA GLY A 144 3.21 -10.74 26.03
C GLY A 144 4.58 -10.34 25.46
N ILE A 145 4.81 -10.59 24.16
CA ILE A 145 5.98 -10.12 23.42
C ILE A 145 5.53 -9.10 22.37
N THR A 146 6.03 -7.87 22.46
CA THR A 146 5.79 -6.84 21.45
C THR A 146 6.81 -6.95 20.32
N LEU A 147 6.35 -7.29 19.13
CA LEU A 147 7.07 -7.22 17.86
C LEU A 147 7.01 -5.80 17.31
N ARG A 148 8.17 -5.23 16.94
CA ARG A 148 8.31 -3.99 16.18
C ARG A 148 9.19 -4.24 14.95
N ILE A 149 8.79 -3.71 13.79
CA ILE A 149 9.59 -3.74 12.57
C ILE A 149 9.60 -2.35 11.98
N ALA A 150 10.79 -1.77 11.82
CA ALA A 150 10.97 -0.40 11.36
C ALA A 150 12.27 -0.26 10.55
N GLN A 151 12.36 0.80 9.75
CA GLN A 151 13.61 1.22 9.17
C GLN A 151 14.48 1.79 10.30
N PHE A 152 15.65 1.19 10.59
CA PHE A 152 16.58 1.71 11.59
C PHE A 152 17.48 2.79 11.01
N ASN A 153 17.94 2.59 9.77
CA ASN A 153 18.67 3.57 8.98
C ASN A 153 18.40 3.32 7.48
N LYS A 154 18.95 4.14 6.58
CA LYS A 154 18.73 4.06 5.11
C LYS A 154 18.98 2.66 4.50
N LYS A 155 19.79 1.81 5.15
CA LYS A 155 20.18 0.48 4.63
C LYS A 155 19.71 -0.68 5.52
N THR A 156 19.20 -0.45 6.72
CA THR A 156 18.92 -1.51 7.70
C THR A 156 17.48 -1.47 8.18
N VAL A 157 16.78 -2.60 8.08
CA VAL A 157 15.51 -2.84 8.78
C VAL A 157 15.80 -3.53 10.10
N ARG A 158 15.21 -3.02 11.19
CA ARG A 158 15.33 -3.60 12.52
C ARG A 158 14.02 -4.26 12.95
N VAL A 159 14.11 -5.53 13.29
CA VAL A 159 13.05 -6.33 13.91
C VAL A 159 13.35 -6.45 15.40
N VAL A 160 12.43 -6.03 16.25
CA VAL A 160 12.59 -6.05 17.71
C VAL A 160 11.47 -6.87 18.33
N LEU A 161 11.82 -7.89 19.10
CA LEU A 161 10.93 -8.55 20.05
C LEU A 161 11.21 -8.00 21.43
N SER A 162 10.20 -7.54 22.15
CA SER A 162 10.37 -6.89 23.45
C SER A 162 9.35 -7.37 24.47
N SER A 163 9.79 -7.63 25.70
CA SER A 163 8.93 -7.99 26.83
C SER A 163 9.51 -7.46 28.14
N ASN A 164 8.69 -7.35 29.18
CA ASN A 164 9.14 -7.03 30.54
C ASN A 164 9.76 -8.24 31.24
N LYS A 165 9.43 -9.47 30.81
CA LYS A 165 10.00 -10.72 31.31
C LYS A 165 11.01 -11.30 30.31
N LYS A 166 11.97 -12.09 30.80
CA LYS A 166 12.88 -12.86 29.94
C LYS A 166 12.06 -13.88 29.15
N PHE A 167 12.31 -13.98 27.84
CA PHE A 167 11.66 -14.95 26.95
C PHE A 167 12.72 -15.65 26.11
N LYS A 168 12.47 -16.92 25.78
CA LYS A 168 13.31 -17.69 24.88
C LYS A 168 12.93 -17.40 23.42
N THR A 169 13.94 -17.29 22.58
CA THR A 169 13.80 -17.04 21.14
C THR A 169 14.75 -17.91 20.36
N ASN A 170 14.22 -18.65 19.40
CA ASN A 170 15.02 -19.41 18.44
C ASN A 170 14.78 -18.83 17.06
N TYR A 171 15.81 -18.76 16.22
CA TYR A 171 15.65 -18.30 14.85
C TYR A 171 16.38 -19.19 13.87
N GLN A 172 15.84 -19.27 12.66
CA GLN A 172 16.43 -19.98 11.53
C GLN A 172 16.21 -19.16 10.27
N ILE A 173 17.15 -19.23 9.32
CA ILE A 173 17.00 -18.64 8.01
C ILE A 173 16.95 -19.78 6.99
N LYS A 174 15.82 -19.92 6.28
CA LYS A 174 15.65 -20.89 5.21
C LYS A 174 15.09 -20.18 3.98
N ASN A 175 15.71 -20.37 2.82
CA ASN A 175 15.24 -19.81 1.54
C ASN A 175 14.93 -18.30 1.62
N ASN A 176 15.83 -17.52 2.23
CA ASN A 176 15.65 -16.08 2.44
C ASN A 176 14.41 -15.72 3.29
N ILE A 177 14.01 -16.62 4.19
CA ILE A 177 12.95 -16.40 5.17
C ILE A 177 13.57 -16.52 6.55
N LEU A 178 13.59 -15.42 7.30
CA LEU A 178 13.85 -15.40 8.72
C LEU A 178 12.62 -15.93 9.46
N ILE A 179 12.78 -17.05 10.14
CA ILE A 179 11.77 -17.71 10.97
C ILE A 179 12.19 -17.49 12.42
N ILE A 180 11.33 -16.85 13.22
CA ILE A 180 11.58 -16.61 14.65
C ILE A 180 10.46 -17.28 15.45
N ASN A 181 10.88 -18.18 16.34
CA ASN A 181 10.05 -18.88 17.31
C ASN A 181 10.22 -18.23 18.68
N THR A 182 9.12 -18.12 19.42
CA THR A 182 9.10 -17.55 20.77
C THR A 182 8.34 -18.48 21.72
N ASP A 183 8.97 -18.88 22.82
CA ASP A 183 8.47 -19.96 23.69
C ASP A 183 7.25 -19.55 24.55
N ASN A 184 6.81 -18.29 24.50
CA ASN A 184 5.51 -17.88 25.06
C ASN A 184 4.30 -18.40 24.25
N SER A 185 4.52 -19.34 23.32
CA SER A 185 3.49 -20.20 22.76
C SER A 185 3.04 -21.24 23.79
N LYS A 186 2.40 -20.81 24.89
CA LYS A 186 1.29 -21.64 25.40
C LYS A 186 0.28 -21.69 24.25
N LYS A 187 0.19 -22.84 23.57
CA LYS A 187 -0.96 -23.16 22.72
C LYS A 187 -2.20 -22.80 23.55
N PRO A 188 -3.14 -21.97 23.07
CA PRO A 188 -4.44 -21.93 23.72
C PRO A 188 -4.96 -23.37 23.68
N ASN A 189 -5.24 -23.96 24.84
CA ASN A 189 -5.97 -25.22 24.91
C ASN A 189 -7.31 -24.97 24.22
N ILE A 190 -7.44 -25.52 23.01
CA ILE A 190 -8.70 -25.57 22.28
C ILE A 190 -9.47 -26.73 22.89
N THR A 191 -10.14 -26.49 24.01
CA THR A 191 -11.25 -27.33 24.45
C THR A 191 -12.52 -26.83 23.77
N HIS A 192 -13.05 -27.71 22.92
CA HIS A 192 -14.37 -27.72 22.29
C HIS A 192 -14.70 -26.63 21.26
N SER A 193 -14.57 -27.04 19.99
CA SER A 193 -15.26 -26.51 18.82
C SER A 193 -16.77 -26.41 19.07
N LYS A 194 -17.26 -25.19 19.34
CA LYS A 194 -18.64 -24.83 18.99
C LYS A 194 -18.61 -24.24 17.58
N LYS A 195 -19.35 -24.87 16.66
CA LYS A 195 -19.62 -24.37 15.30
C LYS A 195 -19.99 -22.88 15.35
N ILE A 196 -19.17 -22.02 14.75
CA ILE A 196 -19.50 -20.61 14.57
C ILE A 196 -20.09 -20.45 13.17
N THR A 197 -21.41 -20.30 13.10
CA THR A 197 -22.14 -19.76 11.95
C THR A 197 -21.58 -18.37 11.58
N PRO A 198 -21.60 -17.98 10.29
CA PRO A 198 -20.96 -16.75 9.84
C PRO A 198 -21.70 -15.53 10.37
N ILE A 199 -21.25 -15.01 11.52
CA ILE A 199 -21.69 -13.71 12.03
C ILE A 199 -21.06 -12.66 11.14
N VAL A 200 -21.88 -12.01 10.31
CA VAL A 200 -21.58 -10.70 9.71
C VAL A 200 -21.31 -9.75 10.87
N GLN A 201 -20.04 -9.59 11.23
CA GLN A 201 -19.65 -8.68 12.30
C GLN A 201 -19.92 -7.25 11.81
N LYS A 202 -21.02 -6.65 12.31
CA LYS A 202 -21.20 -5.19 12.28
C LYS A 202 -19.91 -4.54 12.80
N PRO A 203 -19.43 -3.46 12.15
CA PRO A 203 -18.16 -2.84 12.50
C PRO A 203 -18.17 -2.49 13.99
N LYS A 204 -17.17 -2.98 14.73
CA LYS A 204 -16.96 -2.63 16.14
C LYS A 204 -16.95 -1.11 16.25
N ILE A 205 -17.99 -0.55 16.86
CA ILE A 205 -18.02 0.84 17.30
C ILE A 205 -16.98 0.94 18.41
N TYR A 206 -15.82 1.52 18.10
CA TYR A 206 -14.80 1.78 19.10
C TYR A 206 -15.35 2.85 20.05
N LYS A 207 -15.68 2.44 21.28
CA LYS A 207 -15.98 3.33 22.42
C LYS A 207 -14.74 4.18 22.78
N LYS A 208 -14.56 5.25 22.00
CA LYS A 208 -13.97 6.58 22.26
C LYS A 208 -13.82 7.18 20.86
N SER A 209 -14.64 8.17 20.50
CA SER A 209 -14.55 8.89 19.22
C SER A 209 -13.17 9.55 19.13
N LYS A 210 -12.22 8.88 18.47
CA LYS A 210 -10.89 9.43 18.19
C LYS A 210 -11.03 10.70 17.36
N VAL A 211 -10.25 11.73 17.69
CA VAL A 211 -10.21 12.98 16.96
C VAL A 211 -9.10 12.91 15.92
N ILE A 212 -9.47 13.01 14.65
CA ILE A 212 -8.52 12.94 13.53
C ILE A 212 -8.42 14.32 12.90
N VAL A 213 -7.20 14.81 12.72
CA VAL A 213 -6.93 16.02 11.93
C VAL A 213 -6.22 15.61 10.66
N ILE A 214 -6.84 15.89 9.51
CA ILE A 214 -6.26 15.67 8.19
C ILE A 214 -5.66 17.00 7.73
N ASP A 215 -4.40 16.99 7.29
CA ASP A 215 -3.72 18.17 6.77
C ASP A 215 -3.57 18.10 5.25
N PRO A 216 -4.41 18.78 4.45
CA PRO A 216 -4.15 18.92 3.02
C PRO A 216 -2.93 19.83 2.82
N GLY A 217 -1.82 19.25 2.36
CA GLY A 217 -0.57 19.97 2.07
C GLY A 217 -0.77 21.19 1.16
N HIS A 218 0.14 22.16 1.24
CA HIS A 218 0.16 23.35 0.38
C HIS A 218 -1.13 24.20 0.47
N GLY A 219 -1.45 24.97 -0.57
CA GLY A 219 -2.67 25.76 -0.71
C GLY A 219 -2.41 27.25 -0.99
N GLY A 220 -3.38 27.92 -1.64
CA GLY A 220 -3.26 29.33 -2.00
C GLY A 220 -2.04 29.57 -2.89
N LYS A 221 -1.12 30.42 -2.42
CA LYS A 221 0.14 30.78 -3.09
C LYS A 221 1.14 29.64 -3.23
N ASP A 222 0.99 28.58 -2.44
CA ASP A 222 1.86 27.40 -2.50
C ASP A 222 1.19 26.30 -3.33
N PRO A 223 1.64 26.03 -4.57
CA PRO A 223 1.07 24.98 -5.42
C PRO A 223 1.46 23.56 -5.00
N GLY A 224 2.54 23.41 -4.23
CA GLY A 224 3.28 22.15 -4.12
C GLY A 224 3.87 21.71 -5.46
N GLY A 225 3.99 20.39 -5.64
CA GLY A 225 4.42 19.83 -6.92
C GLY A 225 3.48 20.21 -8.06
N VAL A 226 4.04 20.70 -9.17
CA VAL A 226 3.30 21.01 -10.40
C VAL A 226 3.56 19.92 -11.42
N GLY A 227 2.54 19.11 -11.71
CA GLY A 227 2.59 18.10 -12.75
C GLY A 227 2.26 18.68 -14.13
N LEU A 228 2.37 17.83 -15.15
CA LEU A 228 1.99 18.14 -16.53
C LEU A 228 0.56 18.70 -16.60
N ASN A 229 0.36 19.66 -17.50
CA ASN A 229 -0.89 20.42 -17.69
C ASN A 229 -1.35 21.17 -16.43
N LYS A 230 -0.41 21.80 -15.71
CA LYS A 230 -0.70 22.62 -14.52
C LYS A 230 -1.51 21.86 -13.47
N ARG A 231 -1.20 20.58 -13.27
CA ARG A 231 -1.83 19.78 -12.21
C ARG A 231 -1.15 20.07 -10.89
N TYR A 232 -1.81 20.84 -10.06
CA TYR A 232 -1.26 21.27 -8.78
C TYR A 232 -1.53 20.26 -7.67
N GLU A 233 -0.49 19.90 -6.93
CA GLU A 233 -0.57 19.05 -5.74
C GLU A 233 -1.62 19.58 -4.76
N LYS A 234 -1.65 20.90 -4.49
CA LYS A 234 -2.60 21.55 -3.58
C LYS A 234 -4.07 21.23 -3.89
N ILE A 235 -4.42 21.02 -5.16
CA ILE A 235 -5.78 20.69 -5.61
C ILE A 235 -6.06 19.20 -5.39
N ALA A 236 -5.11 18.34 -5.76
CA ALA A 236 -5.26 16.89 -5.64
C ALA A 236 -5.40 16.47 -4.18
N VAL A 237 -4.50 16.96 -3.31
CA VAL A 237 -4.52 16.62 -1.88
C VAL A 237 -5.77 17.17 -1.19
N LEU A 238 -6.26 18.37 -1.54
CA LEU A 238 -7.51 18.90 -0.98
C LEU A 238 -8.72 18.02 -1.33
N LYS A 239 -8.83 17.57 -2.58
CA LYS A 239 -9.93 16.68 -3.02
C LYS A 239 -9.87 15.34 -2.28
N ILE A 240 -8.69 14.73 -2.18
CA ILE A 240 -8.48 13.47 -1.47
C ILE A 240 -8.82 13.61 0.02
N SER A 241 -8.37 14.68 0.67
CA SER A 241 -8.62 14.93 2.08
C SER A 241 -10.10 15.14 2.40
N LYS A 242 -10.86 15.83 1.53
CA LYS A 242 -12.32 15.96 1.67
C LYS A 242 -13.03 14.61 1.58
N TYR A 243 -12.65 13.79 0.60
CA TYR A 243 -13.18 12.43 0.48
C TYR A 243 -12.88 11.59 1.73
N LEU A 244 -11.63 11.62 2.21
CA LEU A 244 -11.22 10.90 3.42
C LEU A 244 -11.97 11.36 4.67
N LYS A 245 -12.15 12.68 4.84
CA LYS A 245 -12.96 13.25 5.93
C LYS A 245 -14.36 12.65 5.92
N ASN A 246 -15.06 12.70 4.79
CA ASN A 246 -16.42 12.20 4.68
C ASN A 246 -16.50 10.69 4.96
N TYR A 247 -15.54 9.92 4.46
CA TYR A 247 -15.46 8.48 4.74
C TYR A 247 -15.28 8.19 6.23
N LEU A 248 -14.38 8.89 6.92
CA LEU A 248 -14.10 8.69 8.34
C LEU A 248 -15.25 9.18 9.24
N VAL A 249 -15.90 10.29 8.90
CA VAL A 249 -17.11 10.75 9.60
C VAL A 249 -18.22 9.69 9.55
N LYS A 250 -18.45 9.08 8.37
CA LYS A 250 -19.39 7.95 8.23
C LYS A 250 -19.02 6.72 9.06
N LYS A 251 -17.76 6.60 9.48
CA LYS A 251 -17.27 5.53 10.37
C LYS A 251 -17.33 5.90 11.86
N GLY A 252 -17.89 7.07 12.21
CA GLY A 252 -18.09 7.51 13.59
C GLY A 252 -16.91 8.27 14.20
N TYR A 253 -15.96 8.75 13.38
CA TYR A 253 -14.84 9.56 13.86
C TYR A 253 -15.17 11.06 13.85
N LYS A 254 -14.58 11.82 14.78
CA LYS A 254 -14.59 13.29 14.78
C LYS A 254 -13.41 13.76 13.94
N VAL A 255 -13.68 14.34 12.77
CA VAL A 255 -12.63 14.65 11.77
C VAL A 255 -12.60 16.11 11.39
N TYR A 256 -11.42 16.71 11.47
CA TYR A 256 -11.14 18.09 11.07
C TYR A 256 -10.16 18.14 9.91
N LEU A 257 -10.22 19.23 9.14
CA LEU A 257 -9.22 19.57 8.14
C LEU A 257 -8.48 20.82 8.60
N THR A 258 -7.16 20.90 8.40
CA THR A 258 -6.43 22.16 8.60
C THR A 258 -6.92 23.25 7.65
N ARG A 259 -7.25 22.88 6.40
CA ARG A 259 -7.96 23.71 5.41
C ARG A 259 -9.02 22.93 4.65
N ASP A 260 -10.13 23.56 4.32
CA ASP A 260 -11.21 23.00 3.48
C ASP A 260 -11.41 23.76 2.16
N LYS A 261 -10.63 24.81 1.93
CA LYS A 261 -10.56 25.59 0.70
C LYS A 261 -9.10 25.77 0.23
N ASP A 262 -8.92 26.36 -0.95
CA ASP A 262 -7.59 26.62 -1.50
C ASP A 262 -6.94 27.85 -0.86
N ILE A 263 -6.46 27.70 0.38
CA ILE A 263 -5.78 28.75 1.15
C ILE A 263 -4.42 28.27 1.62
N PHE A 264 -3.48 29.19 1.74
CA PHE A 264 -2.17 28.90 2.33
C PHE A 264 -2.27 28.90 3.86
N ILE A 265 -1.78 27.83 4.50
CA ILE A 265 -1.62 27.76 5.96
C ILE A 265 -0.14 27.54 6.30
N PRO A 266 0.49 28.44 7.09
CA PRO A 266 1.85 28.25 7.57
C PRO A 266 2.03 26.96 8.37
N LEU A 267 3.18 26.29 8.25
CA LEU A 267 3.44 24.99 8.88
C LEU A 267 3.16 24.99 10.39
N LYS A 268 3.59 26.03 11.13
CA LYS A 268 3.34 26.17 12.58
C LYS A 268 1.86 26.24 12.93
N LYS A 269 1.02 26.85 12.07
CA LYS A 269 -0.44 26.91 12.30
C LYS A 269 -1.10 25.54 12.10
N ARG A 270 -0.56 24.67 11.23
CA ARG A 270 -1.08 23.32 10.97
C ARG A 270 -0.93 22.42 12.20
N THR A 271 0.27 22.38 12.78
CA THR A 271 0.54 21.60 14.00
C THR A 271 -0.16 22.17 15.22
N HIS A 272 -0.19 23.50 15.36
CA HIS A 272 -0.96 24.17 16.41
C HIS A 272 -2.45 23.84 16.34
N PHE A 273 -3.05 23.85 15.15
CA PHE A 273 -4.45 23.45 14.96
C PHE A 273 -4.71 22.00 15.39
N ALA A 274 -3.80 21.08 15.08
CA ALA A 274 -3.93 19.68 15.50
C ALA A 274 -3.89 19.53 17.04
N ASN A 275 -2.98 20.24 17.70
CA ASN A 275 -2.87 20.29 19.16
C ASN A 275 -4.13 20.90 19.80
N LEU A 276 -4.63 22.01 19.27
CA LEU A 276 -5.87 22.66 19.73
C LEU A 276 -7.09 21.72 19.66
N LYS A 277 -7.17 20.88 18.61
CA LYS A 277 -8.24 19.88 18.48
C LYS A 277 -8.01 18.62 19.32
N LYS A 278 -6.88 18.51 20.03
CA LYS A 278 -6.48 17.33 20.80
C LYS A 278 -6.54 16.05 19.94
N ALA A 279 -5.98 16.14 18.74
CA ALA A 279 -5.94 15.02 17.79
C ALA A 279 -5.16 13.82 18.34
N ASP A 280 -5.59 12.60 17.99
CA ASP A 280 -5.05 11.32 18.45
C ASP A 280 -4.02 10.66 17.50
#